data_AF-A0A645F171-F1
#
_entry.id   AF-A0A645F171-F1
#
_cell.length_a   1.000
_cell.length_b   1.000
_cell.length_c   1.000
_cell.angle_alpha   90.00
_cell.angle_beta   90.00
_cell.angle_gamma   90.00
#
_symmetry.space_group_name_H-M   'P 1'
#
loop_
_entity.id
_entity.type
_entity.pdbx_description
1 polymer ?
#
loop_
_entity_poly.entity_id
_entity_poly.type
_entity_poly.pdbx_seq_one_letter_code
_entity_poly.pdbx_strand_id
1 'polypeptide(L)'
;MKRSRKELTGMIMIAIALIIAGVSYLMLPDVMIVQIGLDGKGSNTLPKLPGLLIPLAISTVSSIQYMKSKTSEGVKNLMFAVLGLGIGVFAFVINFGR
;
A
#
# COMPACT_ATOMS: atom_id res chain seq x y z
N MET A 1 -12.28 -13.17 23.19
CA MET A 1 -12.76 -11.80 22.86
C MET A 1 -13.19 -11.77 21.40
N LYS A 2 -14.46 -11.47 21.09
CA LYS A 2 -14.98 -11.47 19.70
C LYS A 2 -14.56 -10.17 19.03
N ARG A 3 -13.65 -10.22 18.03
CA ARG A 3 -13.22 -9.03 17.30
C ARG A 3 -14.36 -8.44 16.48
N SER A 4 -14.41 -7.13 16.38
CA SER A 4 -15.43 -6.43 15.58
C SER A 4 -15.17 -6.59 14.08
N ARG A 5 -16.20 -6.39 13.25
CA ARG A 5 -16.05 -6.44 11.78
C ARG A 5 -15.04 -5.41 11.29
N LYS A 6 -15.01 -4.21 11.89
CA LYS A 6 -14.06 -3.14 11.55
C LYS A 6 -12.62 -3.55 11.85
N GLU A 7 -12.39 -4.13 13.03
CA GLU A 7 -11.06 -4.66 13.40
C GLU A 7 -10.62 -5.74 12.43
N LEU A 8 -11.52 -6.68 12.09
CA LEU A 8 -11.22 -7.74 11.14
C LEU A 8 -10.82 -7.18 9.77
N THR A 9 -11.62 -6.27 9.21
CA THR A 9 -11.31 -5.62 7.93
C THR A 9 -9.98 -4.87 7.98
N GLY A 10 -9.73 -4.07 9.03
CA GLY A 10 -8.47 -3.32 9.17
C GLY A 10 -7.24 -4.23 9.23
N MET A 11 -7.31 -5.35 9.95
CA MET A 11 -6.20 -6.29 10.00
C MET A 11 -5.98 -7.03 8.68
N ILE A 12 -7.06 -7.36 7.96
CA ILE A 12 -6.96 -7.96 6.62
C ILE A 12 -6.23 -6.99 5.68
N MET A 13 -6.58 -5.69 5.70
CA MET A 13 -5.90 -4.69 4.88
C MET A 13 -4.40 -4.59 5.22
N ILE A 14 -4.04 -4.59 6.50
CA ILE A 14 -2.64 -4.60 6.95
C ILE A 14 -1.91 -5.86 6.49
N ALA A 15 -2.53 -7.04 6.64
CA ALA A 15 -1.94 -8.30 6.22
C ALA A 15 -1.68 -8.32 4.70
N ILE A 16 -2.64 -7.85 3.90
CA ILE A 16 -2.48 -7.73 2.45
C ILE A 16 -1.35 -6.74 2.11
N ALA A 17 -1.28 -5.59 2.79
CA ALA A 17 -0.22 -4.61 2.58
C ALA A 17 1.17 -5.19 2.87
N LEU A 18 1.30 -5.96 3.96
CA LEU A 18 2.54 -6.64 4.32
C LEU A 18 2.93 -7.72 3.30
N ILE A 19 1.96 -8.49 2.80
CA ILE A 19 2.19 -9.49 1.76
C ILE A 19 2.69 -8.82 0.48
N ILE A 20 2.00 -7.76 0.01
CA ILE A 20 2.43 -7.03 -1.19
C ILE A 20 3.83 -6.47 -1.00
N ALA A 21 4.12 -5.82 0.13
CA ALA A 21 5.44 -5.26 0.41
C ALA A 21 6.52 -6.35 0.48
N GLY A 22 6.24 -7.47 1.13
CA GLY A 22 7.17 -8.60 1.25
C GLY A 22 7.47 -9.26 -0.10
N VAL A 23 6.44 -9.56 -0.88
CA VAL A 23 6.60 -10.11 -2.25
C VAL A 23 7.36 -9.12 -3.12
N SER A 24 7.00 -7.84 -3.08
CA SER A 24 7.68 -6.79 -3.83
C SER A 24 9.15 -6.65 -3.44
N TYR A 25 9.48 -6.75 -2.15
CA TYR A 25 10.86 -6.66 -1.69
C TYR A 25 11.74 -7.78 -2.26
N LEU A 26 11.19 -8.99 -2.36
CA LEU A 26 11.89 -10.16 -2.88
C LEU A 26 12.01 -10.18 -4.41
N MET A 27 11.02 -9.65 -5.12
CA MET A 27 10.92 -9.81 -6.58
C MET A 27 11.34 -8.58 -7.39
N LEU A 28 11.32 -7.38 -6.80
CA LEU A 28 11.59 -6.14 -7.52
C LEU A 28 13.09 -5.78 -7.51
N PRO A 29 13.55 -4.97 -8.49
CA PRO A 29 14.92 -4.45 -8.51
C PRO A 29 15.17 -3.44 -7.36
N ASP A 30 16.45 -3.20 -7.04
CA ASP A 30 16.88 -2.30 -5.95
C ASP A 30 16.51 -0.83 -6.17
N VAL A 31 16.23 -0.46 -7.42
CA VAL A 31 15.73 0.86 -7.81
C VAL A 31 14.40 0.67 -8.51
N MET A 32 13.37 1.34 -8.00
CA MET A 32 12.00 1.23 -8.49
C MET A 32 11.55 2.54 -9.13
N ILE A 33 10.85 2.43 -10.26
CA ILE A 33 10.04 3.48 -10.83
C ILE A 33 8.84 3.71 -9.89
N VAL A 34 8.69 4.94 -9.43
CA VAL A 34 7.58 5.35 -8.56
C VAL A 34 6.62 6.33 -9.25
N GLN A 35 7.01 6.82 -10.43
CA GLN A 35 6.23 7.75 -11.23
C GLN A 35 6.41 7.45 -12.71
N ILE A 36 5.30 7.45 -13.44
CA ILE A 36 5.27 7.35 -14.90
C ILE A 36 5.05 8.76 -15.47
N GLY A 37 5.87 9.12 -16.46
CA GLY A 37 5.76 10.38 -17.20
C GLY A 37 4.63 10.37 -18.21
N LEU A 38 4.33 11.53 -18.80
CA LEU A 38 3.31 11.66 -19.85
C LEU A 38 3.70 10.94 -21.15
N ASP A 39 4.98 10.63 -21.31
CA ASP A 39 5.54 9.81 -22.39
C ASP A 39 5.42 8.30 -22.13
N GLY A 40 4.82 7.91 -21.00
CA GLY A 40 4.65 6.51 -20.59
C GLY A 40 5.91 5.86 -20.04
N LYS A 41 7.01 6.61 -19.87
CA LYS A 41 8.28 6.07 -19.33
C LYS A 41 8.41 6.34 -17.84
N GLY A 42 9.31 5.61 -17.18
CA GLY A 42 9.67 5.90 -15.79
C GLY A 42 10.28 7.29 -15.68
N SER A 43 9.57 8.22 -15.03
CA SER A 43 9.97 9.62 -14.90
C SER A 43 10.74 9.88 -13.61
N ASN A 44 10.47 9.10 -12.56
CA ASN A 44 11.17 9.21 -11.29
C ASN A 44 11.36 7.84 -10.65
N THR A 45 12.48 7.67 -9.96
CA THR A 45 12.85 6.43 -9.30
C THR A 45 13.22 6.66 -7.84
N LEU A 46 12.94 5.68 -6.99
CA LEU A 46 13.42 5.63 -5.61
C LEU A 46 14.15 4.31 -5.35
N PRO A 47 15.05 4.27 -4.35
CA PRO A 47 15.49 3.02 -3.79
C PRO A 47 14.30 2.16 -3.33
N LYS A 48 14.43 0.84 -3.44
CA LYS A 48 13.36 -0.13 -3.15
C LYS A 48 12.69 0.09 -1.80
N LEU A 49 13.49 0.26 -0.74
CA LEU A 49 12.98 0.42 0.62
C LEU A 49 12.00 1.60 0.75
N PRO A 50 12.38 2.86 0.48
CA PRO A 50 11.45 3.99 0.59
C PRO A 50 10.26 3.84 -0.38
N GLY A 51 10.48 3.33 -1.60
CA GLY A 51 9.39 3.14 -2.56
C GLY A 51 8.33 2.11 -2.13
N LEU A 52 8.71 1.10 -1.33
CA LEU A 52 7.77 0.12 -0.76
C LEU A 52 7.18 0.57 0.58
N LEU A 53 7.95 1.30 1.39
CA LEU A 53 7.50 1.77 2.69
C LEU A 53 6.39 2.82 2.58
N ILE A 54 6.39 3.67 1.56
CA ILE A 54 5.34 4.69 1.36
C ILE A 54 3.95 4.05 1.21
N PRO A 55 3.68 3.16 0.23
CA PRO A 55 2.37 2.53 0.09
C PRO A 55 2.01 1.66 1.29
N LEU A 56 2.99 0.96 1.89
CA LEU A 56 2.77 0.18 3.11
C LEU A 56 2.34 1.08 4.29
N ALA A 57 3.00 2.21 4.49
CA ALA A 57 2.69 3.16 5.55
C ALA A 57 1.30 3.78 5.37
N ILE A 58 0.96 4.22 4.15
CA ILE A 58 -0.37 4.74 3.83
C ILE A 58 -1.44 3.69 4.17
N SER A 59 -1.29 2.47 3.67
CA SER A 59 -2.28 1.41 3.92
C SER A 59 -2.40 1.06 5.41
N THR A 60 -1.27 0.90 6.10
CA THR A 60 -1.23 0.47 7.50
C THR A 60 -1.78 1.54 8.43
N VAL A 61 -1.32 2.78 8.29
CA VAL A 61 -1.75 3.91 9.14
C VAL A 61 -3.24 4.19 8.94
N SER A 62 -3.72 4.19 7.70
CA SER A 62 -5.15 4.38 7.42
C SER A 62 -6.01 3.21 7.90
N SER A 63 -5.52 1.97 7.84
CA SER A 63 -6.21 0.80 8.41
C SER A 63 -6.31 0.88 9.94
N ILE A 64 -5.25 1.33 10.62
CA ILE A 64 -5.27 1.57 12.06
C ILE A 64 -6.27 2.66 12.43
N GLN A 65 -6.30 3.76 11.67
CA GLN A 65 -7.26 4.84 11.87
C GLN A 65 -8.70 4.38 11.59
N TYR A 66 -8.92 3.56 10.57
CA TYR A 66 -10.22 2.95 10.28
C TYR A 66 -10.75 2.14 11.47
N MET A 67 -9.91 1.31 12.08
CA MET A 67 -10.31 0.52 13.26
C MET A 67 -10.71 1.39 14.45
N LYS A 68 -10.11 2.59 14.58
CA LYS A 68 -10.38 3.54 15.67
C LYS A 68 -11.51 4.54 15.37
N SER A 69 -11.93 4.63 14.11
CA SER A 69 -12.82 5.70 13.62
C SER A 69 -14.30 5.50 13.97
N LYS A 70 -14.99 6.64 14.18
CA LYS A 70 -16.46 6.72 14.17
C LYS A 70 -16.98 6.77 12.72
N THR A 71 -18.29 6.55 12.53
CA THR A 71 -18.88 6.09 11.25
C THR A 71 -18.54 6.94 10.02
N SER A 72 -18.53 8.27 10.09
CA SER A 72 -18.23 9.14 8.94
C SER A 72 -16.76 9.14 8.51
N GLU A 73 -15.83 9.13 9.47
CA GLU A 73 -14.38 9.09 9.20
C GLU A 73 -13.90 7.71 8.74
N GLY A 74 -14.63 6.65 9.09
CA GLY A 74 -14.27 5.29 8.73
C GLY A 74 -14.23 5.05 7.23
N VAL A 75 -15.17 5.61 6.48
CA VAL A 75 -15.18 5.45 5.02
C VAL A 75 -13.93 6.11 4.41
N LYS A 76 -13.61 7.33 4.83
CA LYS A 76 -12.40 8.05 4.37
C LYS A 76 -11.12 7.27 4.68
N ASN A 77 -10.98 6.77 5.91
CA ASN A 77 -9.81 6.00 6.32
C ASN A 77 -9.70 4.68 5.55
N LEU A 78 -10.83 4.00 5.28
CA LEU A 78 -10.84 2.80 4.45
C LEU A 78 -10.43 3.12 2.99
N MET A 79 -10.88 4.23 2.42
CA MET A 79 -10.48 4.65 1.07
C MET A 79 -8.97 4.88 0.97
N PHE A 80 -8.35 5.54 1.97
CA PHE A 80 -6.89 5.69 1.99
C PHE A 80 -6.16 4.36 2.16
N ALA A 81 -6.71 3.43 2.95
CA ALA A 81 -6.13 2.09 3.06
C ALA A 81 -6.11 1.38 1.71
N VAL A 82 -7.23 1.41 0.99
CA VAL A 82 -7.35 0.84 -0.37
C VAL A 82 -6.43 1.58 -1.36
N LEU A 83 -6.31 2.90 -1.28
CA LEU A 83 -5.40 3.67 -2.12
C LEU A 83 -3.95 3.24 -1.89
N GLY A 84 -3.51 3.06 -0.65
CA GLY A 84 -2.18 2.57 -0.32
C GLY A 84 -1.90 1.18 -0.92
N LEU A 85 -2.88 0.28 -0.83
CA LEU A 85 -2.81 -1.04 -1.50
C LEU A 85 -2.72 -0.90 -3.02
N GLY A 86 -3.56 -0.05 -3.62
CA GLY A 86 -3.58 0.19 -5.06
C GLY A 86 -2.23 0.72 -5.56
N ILE A 87 -1.62 1.67 -4.85
CA ILE A 87 -0.28 2.18 -5.15
C ILE A 87 0.76 1.06 -5.03
N GLY A 88 0.68 0.21 -4.00
CA GLY A 88 1.58 -0.92 -3.81
C GLY A 88 1.50 -1.94 -4.96
N VAL A 89 0.29 -2.32 -5.37
CA VAL A 89 0.06 -3.21 -6.52
C VAL A 89 0.57 -2.56 -7.81
N PHE A 90 0.25 -1.28 -8.03
CA PHE A 90 0.72 -0.54 -9.20
C PHE A 90 2.25 -0.51 -9.26
N ALA A 91 2.93 -0.18 -8.15
CA ALA A 91 4.38 -0.19 -8.07
C ALA A 91 4.97 -1.57 -8.37
N PHE A 92 4.36 -2.64 -7.87
CA PHE A 92 4.76 -4.00 -8.22
C PHE A 92 4.66 -4.25 -9.72
N VAL A 93 3.49 -4.01 -10.33
CA VAL A 93 3.25 -4.30 -11.75
C VAL A 93 4.21 -3.53 -12.66
N ILE A 94 4.48 -2.26 -12.37
CA ILE A 94 5.38 -1.42 -13.19
C ILE A 94 6.84 -1.85 -13.11
N ASN A 95 7.27 -2.41 -11.98
CA ASN A 95 8.67 -2.76 -11.74
C ASN A 95 8.97 -4.26 -11.87
N PHE A 96 7.94 -5.10 -11.99
CA PHE A 96 8.11 -6.53 -12.07
C PHE A 96 8.73 -6.95 -13.42
N GLY A 97 9.80 -7.75 -13.37
CA GLY A 97 10.49 -8.24 -14.57
C GLY A 97 11.39 -7.21 -15.26
N ARG A 98 11.67 -6.09 -14.61
CA ARG A 98 12.61 -5.05 -15.05
C ARG A 98 13.97 -5.22 -14.37
#